data_AF-A0A1B7WEP1-F1
#
_entry.id   AF-A0A1B7WEP1-F1
#
_cell.length_a   1.000
_cell.length_b   1.000
_cell.length_c   1.000
_cell.angle_alpha   90.00
_cell.angle_beta   90.00
_cell.angle_gamma   90.00
#
_symmetry.space_group_name_H-M   'P 1'
#
loop_
_entity.id
_entity.type
_entity.pdbx_description
1 polymer ?
#
loop_
_entity_poly.entity_id
_entity_poly.type
_entity_poly.pdbx_seq_one_letter_code
_entity_poly.pdbx_strand_id
1 'polypeptide(L)' 'MPPEEKALLKQHLTESARILRKYTEPEKQKDFGSIEVEVRTQMLEIVGPTMGEFFFQKGEKNGLETSEKSKP' A
#
# COMPACT_ATOMS: atom_id res chain seq x y z
N MET A 1 3.16 -6.21 16.77
CA MET A 1 3.28 -4.76 16.52
C MET A 1 3.02 -4.04 17.82
N PRO A 2 3.94 -3.18 18.29
CA PRO A 2 3.71 -2.33 19.46
C PRO A 2 2.41 -1.52 19.34
N PRO A 3 1.77 -1.14 20.46
CA PRO A 3 0.54 -0.34 20.42
C PRO A 3 0.71 0.99 19.68
N GLU A 4 1.82 1.69 19.86
CA GLU A 4 2.08 2.94 19.11
C GLU A 4 2.17 2.71 17.60
N GLU A 5 2.90 1.68 17.17
CA GLU A 5 3.04 1.30 15.75
C GLU A 5 1.70 0.89 15.15
N LYS A 6 0.83 0.21 15.91
CA LYS A 6 -0.52 -0.17 15.47
C LYS A 6 -1.43 1.04 15.30
N ALA A 7 -1.33 2.01 16.21
CA ALA A 7 -2.09 3.25 16.12
C ALA A 7 -1.64 4.09 14.91
N LEU A 8 -0.33 4.19 14.71
CA LEU A 8 0.27 4.90 13.58
C LEU A 8 -0.15 4.26 12.24
N LEU A 9 -0.07 2.94 12.13
CA LEU A 9 -0.54 2.22 10.94
C LEU A 9 -2.03 2.48 10.68
N LYS A 10 -2.87 2.44 11.73
CA LYS A 10 -4.31 2.72 11.59
C LYS A 10 -4.58 4.15 11.09
N GLN A 11 -3.83 5.14 11.59
CA GLN A 11 -3.94 6.53 11.15
C GLN A 11 -3.63 6.64 9.65
N HIS A 12 -2.51 6.07 9.20
CA HIS A 12 -2.13 6.10 7.78
C HIS A 12 -3.19 5.41 6.90
N LEU A 13 -3.67 4.23 7.28
CA LEU A 13 -4.71 3.52 6.53
C LEU A 13 -6.01 4.32 6.45
N THR A 14 -6.38 5.04 7.52
CA THR A 14 -7.58 5.88 7.54
C THR A 14 -7.46 7.07 6.59
N GLU A 15 -6.30 7.75 6.58
CA GLU A 15 -6.06 8.86 5.67
C GLU A 15 -5.94 8.39 4.21
N SER A 16 -5.32 7.24 3.96
CA SER A 16 -5.31 6.60 2.63
C SER A 16 -6.75 6.35 2.14
N ALA A 17 -7.61 5.76 2.97
CA ALA A 17 -9.00 5.52 2.63
C ALA A 17 -9.77 6.82 2.32
N ARG A 18 -9.51 7.90 3.06
CA ARG A 18 -10.11 9.22 2.80
C ARG A 18 -9.69 9.78 1.45
N ILE A 19 -8.41 9.66 1.09
CA ILE A 19 -7.89 10.11 -0.21
C ILE A 19 -8.53 9.28 -1.33
N LEU A 20 -8.48 7.96 -1.22
CA LEU A 20 -9.07 7.03 -2.19
C LEU A 20 -10.55 7.36 -2.47
N ARG A 21 -11.35 7.54 -1.42
CA ARG A 21 -12.76 7.92 -1.53
C ARG A 21 -12.97 9.30 -2.18
N LYS A 22 -12.08 10.27 -1.94
CA LYS A 22 -12.18 11.62 -2.54
C LYS A 22 -12.09 11.57 -4.07
N TYR A 23 -11.35 10.62 -4.62
CA TYR A 23 -11.14 10.47 -6.07
C TYR A 23 -12.00 9.37 -6.71
N THR A 24 -12.87 8.71 -5.94
CA THR A 24 -13.90 7.83 -6.48
C THR A 24 -15.05 8.64 -7.10
N GLU A 25 -15.42 8.35 -8.33
CA GLU A 25 -16.56 8.99 -8.99
C GLU A 25 -17.87 8.81 -8.19
N PRO A 26 -18.74 9.83 -8.09
CA PRO A 26 -19.99 9.74 -7.32
C PRO A 26 -20.88 8.57 -7.74
N GLU A 27 -20.81 8.18 -9.01
CA GLU A 27 -21.57 7.07 -9.58
C GLU A 27 -21.19 5.70 -9.03
N LYS A 28 -19.96 5.58 -8.51
CA LYS A 28 -19.41 4.39 -7.88
C LYS A 28 -19.55 4.41 -6.35
N GLN A 29 -20.20 5.45 -5.79
CA GLN A 29 -20.47 5.59 -4.36
C GLN A 29 -21.97 5.40 -4.02
N LYS A 30 -22.74 4.82 -4.93
CA LYS A 30 -24.21 4.76 -4.84
C LYS A 30 -24.71 3.74 -3.83
N ASP A 31 -24.02 2.60 -3.73
CA ASP A 31 -24.37 1.51 -2.83
C ASP A 31 -23.12 0.80 -2.30
N PHE A 32 -23.31 -0.08 -1.33
CA PHE A 32 -22.19 -0.80 -0.71
C PHE A 32 -21.39 -1.66 -1.71
N GLY A 33 -22.06 -2.27 -2.69
CA GLY A 33 -21.41 -3.14 -3.67
C GLY A 33 -20.50 -2.35 -4.62
N SER A 34 -20.99 -1.25 -5.17
CA SER A 34 -20.21 -0.34 -6.01
C SER A 34 -19.01 0.25 -5.27
N ILE A 35 -19.18 0.59 -3.99
CA ILE A 35 -18.09 1.05 -3.13
C ILE A 35 -17.05 -0.07 -2.92
N GLU A 36 -17.48 -1.30 -2.62
CA GLU A 36 -16.57 -2.44 -2.40
C GLU A 36 -15.74 -2.76 -3.64
N VAL A 37 -16.38 -2.81 -4.81
CA VAL A 37 -15.71 -3.06 -6.09
C VAL A 37 -14.67 -1.98 -6.37
N GLU A 38 -15.03 -0.71 -6.24
CA GLU A 38 -14.10 0.39 -6.50
C GLU A 38 -12.93 0.40 -5.49
N VAL A 39 -13.20 0.21 -4.20
CA VAL A 39 -12.14 0.14 -3.18
C VAL A 39 -11.20 -1.03 -3.47
N ARG A 40 -11.72 -2.20 -3.86
CA ARG A 40 -10.90 -3.35 -4.25
C ARG A 40 -10.01 -3.02 -5.45
N THR A 41 -10.54 -2.37 -6.47
CA THR A 41 -9.77 -1.92 -7.64
C THR A 41 -8.63 -0.98 -7.23
N GLN A 42 -8.94 0.04 -6.43
CA GLN A 42 -7.94 1.00 -5.94
C GLN A 42 -6.86 0.35 -5.07
N MET A 43 -7.23 -0.65 -4.26
CA MET A 43 -6.25 -1.43 -3.48
C MET A 43 -5.28 -2.20 -4.39
N LEU A 44 -5.76 -2.74 -5.51
CA LEU A 44 -4.93 -3.49 -6.45
C LEU A 44 -4.07 -2.59 -7.34
N GLU A 45 -4.59 -1.45 -7.78
CA GLU A 45 -3.91 -0.57 -8.73
C GLU A 45 -2.96 0.45 -8.08
N ILE A 46 -3.24 0.87 -6.85
CA ILE A 46 -2.48 1.95 -6.19
C ILE A 46 -1.71 1.40 -4.99
N VAL A 47 -2.42 0.75 -4.07
CA VAL A 47 -1.84 0.33 -2.79
C VAL A 47 -0.88 -0.85 -2.97
N GLY A 48 -1.30 -1.86 -3.73
CA GLY A 48 -0.49 -3.04 -4.04
C GLY A 48 0.88 -2.69 -4.63
N PRO A 49 0.95 -1.94 -5.74
CA PRO A 49 2.21 -1.51 -6.34
C PRO A 49 3.07 -0.68 -5.39
N THR A 50 2.49 0.29 -4.68
CA THR A 50 3.23 1.13 -3.71
C THR A 50 3.90 0.30 -2.61
N MET A 51 3.17 -0.67 -2.07
CA MET A 51 3.70 -1.60 -1.07
C MET A 51 4.76 -2.53 -1.68
N GLY A 52 4.51 -3.03 -2.89
CA GLY A 52 5.45 -3.85 -3.65
C GLY A 52 6.78 -3.13 -3.84
N GLU A 53 6.76 -1.90 -4.37
CA GLU A 53 7.95 -1.07 -4.58
C GLU A 53 8.77 -0.90 -3.30
N PHE A 54 8.13 -0.61 -2.17
CA PHE A 54 8.84 -0.48 -0.89
C PHE A 54 9.63 -1.74 -0.52
N PHE A 55 9.05 -2.92 -0.73
CA PHE A 55 9.71 -4.19 -0.42
C PHE A 55 10.73 -4.61 -1.50
N PHE A 56 10.47 -4.35 -2.79
CA PHE A 56 11.41 -4.60 -3.87
C PHE A 56 12.66 -3.72 -3.74
N GLN A 57 12.51 -2.41 -3.50
CA GLN A 57 13.64 -1.49 -3.30
C GLN A 57 14.47 -1.86 -2.07
N LYS A 58 13.84 -2.39 -1.01
CA LYS A 58 14.56 -2.94 0.15
C LYS A 58 15.32 -4.23 -0.19
N GLY A 59 14.76 -5.08 -1.05
CA GLY A 59 15.42 -6.29 -1.55
C GLY A 59 16.69 -5.98 -2.34
N GLU A 60 16.65 -5.00 -3.25
CA GLU A 60 17.81 -4.59 -4.05
C GLU A 60 18.92 -3.93 -3.20
N LYS A 61 18.55 -3.06 -2.25
CA LYS A 61 19.51 -2.43 -1.33
C LYS A 61 20.21 -3.46 -0.42
N ASN A 62 19.50 -4.50 0.00
CA ASN A 62 20.07 -5.55 0.86
C ASN A 62 20.80 -6.65 0.06
N GLY A 63 20.54 -6.78 -1.25
CA GLY A 63 21.18 -7.76 -2.14
C GLY A 63 22.54 -7.31 -2.70
N LEU A 64 22.78 -5.99 -2.79
CA LEU A 64 24.09 -5.47 -3.22
C LEU A 64 25.18 -5.57 -2.14
N GLU A 65 24.85 -5.57 -0.84
CA GLU A 65 25.86 -5.69 0.22
C GLU A 65 26.37 -7.13 0.44
N THR A 66 25.68 -8.14 -0.06
CA THR A 66 26.11 -9.55 0.09
C THR A 66 26.85 -10.09 -1.14
N SER A 67 26.82 -9.40 -2.28
CA SER A 67 27.43 -9.87 -3.53
C SER A 67 28.91 -9.50 -3.69
N GLU A 68 29.46 -8.54 -2.94
CA GLU A 68 30.86 -8.10 -3.13
C GLU A 68 31.91 -8.87 -2.28
N LYS A 69 31.49 -9.75 -1.36
CA LYS A 69 32.42 -10.55 -0.52
C LYS A 69 32.57 -12.01 -0.93
N SER A 70 32.13 -12.40 -2.12
CA SER A 70 32.37 -13.76 -2.62
C SER A 70 32.66 -13.74 -4.10
N LYS A 71 33.89 -13.35 -4.44
CA LYS A 71 34.53 -13.78 -5.68
C LYS A 71 35.90 -14.35 -5.32
N PRO A 72 36.13 -15.66 -5.50
CA PRO A 72 37.46 -16.25 -5.39
C PRO A 72 38.39 -15.79 -6.51
#